data_AF-A0A6P6RXV6-F1
#
_entry.id   AF-A0A6P6RXV6-F1
#
_cell.length_a   1.000
_cell.length_b   1.000
_cell.length_c   1.000
_cell.angle_alpha   90.00
_cell.angle_beta   90.00
_cell.angle_gamma   90.00
#
_symmetry.space_group_name_H-M   'P 1'
#
loop_
_entity.id
_entity.type
_entity.pdbx_description
1 polymer ?
#
loop_
_entity_poly.entity_id
_entity_poly.type
_entity_poly.pdbx_seq_one_letter_code
_entity_poly.pdbx_strand_id
1 'polypeptide(L)'
;MHFRILSCLAAGLAIVCTHTVKQAVSIGLRNGMNAHLDASSTVTSELLFKDPMQDGLAVDGITLDQHDSSAFLQMNEEEFGRIDRRMKPCFQSKDGQACGGRVSEADYPGGLHCPAGLCCSKTATQNRSSGNWCSSSWASCWSFFVYTSRYSYGTCKCKRYASRCPEDSTCVDTSYGPYCKCVDGKEEVDGGCHYPTTTSTTTTSTTTTVTTTTLFEEDTESVECRVDDCSPGFCSIAESRIVCTCAGGYTPRRLSPIREECVLID
;
A
#
# COMPACT_ATOMS: atom_id res chain seq x y z
N MET A 1 51.16 9.96 -18.93
CA MET A 1 50.23 8.86 -18.57
C MET A 1 49.36 8.55 -19.77
N HIS A 2 49.21 7.27 -20.10
CA HIS A 2 48.65 6.77 -21.36
C HIS A 2 47.18 7.13 -21.57
N PHE A 3 46.87 7.71 -22.73
CA PHE A 3 45.51 7.83 -23.25
C PHE A 3 45.20 6.62 -24.15
N ARG A 4 44.16 5.87 -23.81
CA ARG A 4 43.60 4.84 -24.69
C ARG A 4 42.77 5.51 -25.78
N ILE A 5 43.07 5.14 -27.02
CA ILE A 5 42.35 5.52 -28.24
C ILE A 5 41.09 4.66 -28.33
N LEU A 6 39.92 5.29 -28.36
CA LEU A 6 38.64 4.64 -28.67
C LEU A 6 38.39 4.78 -30.18
N SER A 7 38.49 3.67 -30.90
CA SER A 7 38.13 3.55 -32.31
C SER A 7 36.61 3.47 -32.45
N CYS A 8 35.97 4.56 -32.89
CA CYS A 8 34.63 4.53 -33.46
C CYS A 8 34.76 4.48 -34.99
N LEU A 9 34.40 3.33 -35.56
CA LEU A 9 34.18 3.19 -37.00
C LEU A 9 32.76 3.65 -37.35
N ALA A 10 32.71 4.42 -38.42
CA ALA A 10 31.60 5.24 -38.87
C ALA A 10 30.52 4.47 -39.65
N ALA A 11 29.29 4.98 -39.60
CA ALA A 11 28.47 5.16 -40.79
C ALA A 11 27.29 6.12 -40.51
N GLY A 12 27.45 7.36 -40.98
CA GLY A 12 26.38 8.17 -41.58
C GLY A 12 25.23 8.65 -40.70
N LEU A 13 25.38 9.83 -40.10
CA LEU A 13 24.45 10.94 -40.35
C LEU A 13 25.11 12.25 -39.91
N ALA A 14 25.27 13.18 -40.84
CA ALA A 14 25.81 14.50 -40.59
C ALA A 14 24.79 15.33 -39.80
N ILE A 15 25.08 15.63 -38.53
CA ILE A 15 24.45 16.74 -37.82
C ILE A 15 25.55 17.60 -37.20
N VAL A 16 25.47 18.86 -37.58
CA VAL A 16 26.40 19.96 -37.38
C VAL A 16 26.83 20.10 -35.92
N CYS A 17 28.14 20.09 -35.70
CA CYS A 17 28.78 20.56 -34.48
C CYS A 17 28.71 22.09 -34.41
N THR A 18 28.16 22.64 -33.32
CA THR A 18 28.58 23.94 -32.81
C THR A 18 29.07 23.78 -31.39
N HIS A 19 30.40 23.66 -31.26
CA HIS A 19 31.11 23.80 -30.01
C HIS A 19 30.99 25.24 -29.51
N THR A 20 30.56 25.43 -28.25
CA THR A 20 30.96 26.63 -27.49
C THR A 20 31.73 26.17 -26.26
N VAL A 21 33.04 26.11 -26.44
CA VAL A 21 34.01 25.95 -25.35
C VAL A 21 34.17 27.32 -24.70
N LYS A 22 33.76 27.45 -23.44
CA LYS A 22 34.29 28.51 -22.56
C LYS A 22 35.17 27.85 -21.51
N GLN A 23 36.47 27.84 -21.80
CA GLN A 23 37.50 27.71 -20.77
C GLN A 23 37.48 29.00 -19.93
N ALA A 24 37.37 28.87 -18.61
CA ALA A 24 37.69 29.95 -17.69
C ALA A 24 38.85 29.49 -16.80
N VAL A 25 39.94 30.21 -16.98
CA VAL A 25 41.23 30.16 -16.30
C VAL A 25 41.06 30.50 -14.82
N SER A 26 41.76 29.75 -13.97
CA SER A 26 42.02 30.08 -12.57
C SER A 26 43.09 31.18 -12.46
N ILE A 27 42.87 32.23 -11.67
CA ILE A 27 43.88 33.05 -10.97
C ILE A 27 43.19 33.83 -9.83
N GLY A 28 43.79 33.81 -8.63
CA GLY A 28 43.96 35.02 -7.80
C GLY A 28 43.05 35.23 -6.59
N LEU A 29 43.62 35.04 -5.39
CA LEU A 29 43.20 35.71 -4.15
C LEU A 29 43.09 37.24 -4.35
N ARG A 30 42.09 37.89 -3.74
CA ARG A 30 42.25 39.06 -2.84
C ARG A 30 40.94 39.53 -2.20
N ASN A 31 41.14 40.11 -1.03
CA ASN A 31 40.20 40.68 -0.08
C ASN A 31 39.21 41.72 -0.63
N GLY A 32 38.02 41.73 0.00
CA GLY A 32 37.27 42.89 0.49
C GLY A 32 37.22 44.17 -0.34
N MET A 33 36.02 44.54 -0.78
CA MET A 33 35.34 45.80 -0.45
C MET A 33 33.96 45.85 -1.13
N ASN A 34 33.01 46.47 -0.42
CA ASN A 34 31.65 46.77 -0.88
C ASN A 34 31.67 47.56 -2.20
N ALA A 35 30.84 47.13 -3.15
CA ALA A 35 30.33 47.98 -4.22
C ALA A 35 28.92 47.53 -4.60
N HIS A 36 27.97 48.34 -4.16
CA HIS A 36 26.61 48.46 -4.67
C HIS A 36 26.67 48.95 -6.13
N LEU A 37 26.01 48.27 -7.06
CA LEU A 37 25.58 48.81 -8.35
C LEU A 37 24.51 47.91 -8.98
N ASP A 38 23.33 48.50 -9.17
CA ASP A 38 22.23 48.01 -9.98
C ASP A 38 22.64 47.76 -11.43
N ALA A 39 22.20 46.64 -12.00
CA ALA A 39 21.89 46.57 -13.43
C ALA A 39 20.94 45.38 -13.68
N SER A 40 19.72 45.76 -14.03
CA SER A 40 18.66 44.96 -14.64
C SER A 40 19.16 44.10 -15.81
N SER A 41 18.81 42.82 -15.81
CA SER A 41 18.52 42.07 -17.03
C SER A 41 17.69 40.83 -16.67
N THR A 42 16.38 41.04 -16.61
CA THR A 42 15.37 40.01 -16.76
C THR A 42 15.50 39.37 -18.14
N VAL A 43 16.05 38.16 -18.18
CA VAL A 43 15.75 37.22 -19.27
C VAL A 43 14.84 36.15 -18.67
N THR A 44 13.56 36.51 -18.60
CA THR A 44 12.46 35.58 -18.42
C THR A 44 12.41 34.73 -19.68
N SER A 45 13.04 33.55 -19.66
CA SER A 45 12.74 32.52 -20.64
C SER A 45 11.38 31.92 -20.29
N GLU A 46 10.32 32.68 -20.58
CA GLU A 46 8.99 32.12 -20.81
C GLU A 46 9.08 31.27 -22.07
N LEU A 47 9.50 30.01 -21.90
CA LEU A 47 9.10 28.95 -22.81
C LEU A 47 7.62 28.69 -22.54
N LEU A 48 6.81 29.56 -23.14
CA LEU A 48 5.39 29.43 -23.34
C LEU A 48 5.17 28.20 -24.24
N PHE A 49 5.25 27.00 -23.65
CA PHE A 49 4.66 25.81 -24.25
C PHE A 49 3.16 26.00 -24.20
N LYS A 50 2.68 26.64 -25.26
CA LYS A 50 1.27 26.77 -25.61
C LYS A 50 0.75 25.37 -25.81
N ASP A 51 0.07 24.82 -24.81
CA ASP A 51 -0.66 23.56 -24.87
C ASP A 51 -1.58 23.55 -26.10
N PRO A 52 -1.33 22.73 -27.13
CA PRO A 52 -2.27 22.53 -28.20
C PRO A 52 -2.77 21.10 -28.07
N MET A 53 -3.70 20.84 -27.16
CA MET A 53 -4.72 19.78 -27.26
C MET A 53 -5.87 20.05 -26.29
N GLN A 54 -6.59 21.15 -26.54
CA GLN A 54 -8.02 21.23 -26.30
C GLN A 54 -8.71 21.25 -27.67
N ASP A 55 -8.53 20.21 -28.48
CA ASP A 55 -9.48 19.93 -29.54
C ASP A 55 -10.58 19.08 -28.91
N GLY A 56 -11.65 19.80 -28.57
CA GLY A 56 -12.92 19.21 -28.18
C GLY A 56 -13.43 18.30 -29.28
N LEU A 57 -13.19 17.00 -29.11
CA LEU A 57 -14.12 16.01 -29.61
C LEU A 57 -15.34 16.10 -28.68
N ALA A 58 -16.31 16.93 -29.06
CA ALA A 58 -17.67 16.82 -28.58
C ALA A 58 -18.18 15.45 -29.04
N VAL A 59 -17.97 14.43 -28.20
CA VAL A 59 -18.65 13.15 -28.32
C VAL A 59 -20.05 13.39 -27.80
N ASP A 60 -20.97 13.62 -28.73
CA ASP A 60 -22.40 13.54 -28.52
C ASP A 60 -22.74 12.22 -27.81
N GLY A 61 -23.38 12.35 -26.65
CA GLY A 61 -24.34 11.36 -26.17
C GLY A 61 -23.82 9.95 -25.93
N ILE A 62 -22.70 9.78 -25.22
CA ILE A 62 -22.61 8.61 -24.35
C ILE A 62 -23.34 9.03 -23.09
N THR A 63 -24.57 8.56 -22.91
CA THR A 63 -25.18 8.41 -21.60
C THR A 63 -24.11 7.78 -20.72
N LEU A 64 -23.46 8.60 -19.89
CA LEU A 64 -22.73 8.11 -18.73
C LEU A 64 -23.82 7.39 -17.97
N ASP A 65 -23.89 6.06 -18.14
CA ASP A 65 -24.69 5.20 -17.29
C ASP A 65 -24.39 5.72 -15.90
N GLN A 66 -25.46 6.23 -15.31
CA GLN A 66 -25.51 6.85 -14.01
C GLN A 66 -25.21 5.70 -13.05
N HIS A 67 -23.92 5.36 -12.99
CA HIS A 67 -23.39 4.20 -12.33
C HIS A 67 -23.76 4.45 -10.89
N ASP A 68 -24.67 3.60 -10.41
CA ASP A 68 -25.37 3.70 -9.14
C ASP A 68 -24.58 4.60 -8.19
N SER A 69 -25.19 5.74 -7.85
CA SER A 69 -24.88 6.50 -6.65
C SER A 69 -25.26 5.62 -5.45
N SER A 70 -24.66 4.44 -5.39
CA SER A 70 -24.29 3.69 -4.20
C SER A 70 -23.83 4.77 -3.26
N ALA A 71 -24.67 5.07 -2.27
CA ALA A 71 -24.38 6.07 -1.29
C ALA A 71 -22.97 5.77 -0.77
N PHE A 72 -21.98 6.55 -1.21
CA PHE A 72 -20.68 6.55 -0.58
C PHE A 72 -20.99 6.88 0.86
N LEU A 73 -20.96 5.86 1.73
CA LEU A 73 -21.13 6.07 3.14
C LEU A 73 -20.05 7.09 3.50
N GLN A 74 -20.49 8.29 3.88
CA GLN A 74 -19.60 9.38 4.25
C GLN A 74 -18.98 9.03 5.60
N MET A 75 -18.00 8.14 5.57
CA MET A 75 -17.10 7.89 6.67
C MET A 75 -16.08 9.03 6.71
N ASN A 76 -15.86 9.60 7.88
CA ASN A 76 -14.83 10.62 8.04
C ASN A 76 -13.44 9.98 8.18
N GLU A 77 -12.38 10.77 7.97
CA GLU A 77 -11.00 10.27 8.02
C GLU A 77 -10.62 9.68 9.38
N GLU A 78 -11.14 10.24 10.47
CA GLU A 78 -10.82 9.79 11.84
C GLU A 78 -11.41 8.40 12.10
N GLU A 79 -12.67 8.19 11.73
CA GLU A 79 -13.36 6.91 11.82
C GLU A 79 -12.65 5.85 10.96
N PHE A 80 -12.30 6.19 9.72
CA PHE A 80 -11.51 5.29 8.87
C PHE A 80 -10.14 4.98 9.48
N GLY A 81 -9.52 5.96 10.16
CA GLY A 81 -8.27 5.81 10.88
C GLY A 81 -8.33 4.84 12.07
N ARG A 82 -9.51 4.68 12.69
CA ARG A 82 -9.73 3.78 13.84
C ARG A 82 -9.90 2.31 13.47
N ILE A 83 -10.32 2.02 12.24
CA ILE A 83 -10.49 0.64 11.74
C ILE A 83 -9.15 -0.11 11.73
N ASP A 84 -9.11 -1.34 12.25
CA ASP A 84 -7.90 -2.17 12.30
C ASP A 84 -7.32 -2.34 10.88
N ARG A 85 -5.99 -2.34 10.79
CA ARG A 85 -5.28 -2.47 9.52
C ARG A 85 -5.61 -3.78 8.81
N ARG A 86 -5.88 -4.86 9.54
CA ARG A 86 -6.28 -6.17 9.00
C ARG A 86 -7.66 -6.15 8.36
N MET A 87 -8.50 -5.17 8.71
CA MET A 87 -9.80 -4.93 8.08
C MET A 87 -9.69 -4.07 6.80
N LYS A 88 -8.47 -3.70 6.36
CA LYS A 88 -8.25 -2.91 5.15
C LYS A 88 -7.61 -3.81 4.08
N PRO A 89 -8.36 -4.24 3.06
CA PRO A 89 -7.87 -5.25 2.11
C PRO A 89 -6.78 -4.71 1.17
N CYS A 90 -6.72 -3.39 1.01
CA CYS A 90 -5.61 -2.65 0.41
C CYS A 90 -5.56 -1.23 1.00
N PHE A 91 -4.44 -0.54 0.81
CA PHE A 91 -4.21 0.77 1.41
C PHE A 91 -4.08 1.85 0.34
N GLN A 92 -4.78 2.97 0.55
CA GLN A 92 -4.71 4.13 -0.33
C GLN A 92 -3.73 5.17 0.25
N SER A 93 -2.87 5.72 -0.60
CA SER A 93 -2.00 6.85 -0.30
C SER A 93 -2.75 8.17 -0.42
N LYS A 94 -2.20 9.22 0.17
CA LYS A 94 -2.70 10.59 -0.04
C LYS A 94 -2.02 11.23 -1.25
N ASP A 95 -2.57 12.34 -1.72
CA ASP A 95 -2.03 13.10 -2.83
C ASP A 95 -0.57 13.54 -2.54
N GLY A 96 0.33 13.30 -3.49
CA GLY A 96 1.75 13.62 -3.32
C GLY A 96 2.52 12.72 -2.35
N GLN A 97 1.90 11.67 -1.79
CA GLN A 97 2.55 10.75 -0.85
C GLN A 97 3.15 9.51 -1.54
N ALA A 98 3.94 8.75 -0.77
CA ALA A 98 4.63 7.57 -1.24
C ALA A 98 3.63 6.50 -1.71
N CYS A 99 3.99 5.74 -2.74
CA CYS A 99 3.14 4.68 -3.29
C CYS A 99 3.96 3.43 -3.66
N GLY A 100 3.25 2.36 -4.03
CA GLY A 100 3.83 1.06 -4.36
C GLY A 100 4.66 0.48 -3.22
N GLY A 101 5.78 -0.16 -3.56
CA GLY A 101 6.69 -0.80 -2.59
C GLY A 101 7.68 0.15 -1.92
N ARG A 102 7.44 1.47 -1.94
CA ARG A 102 8.30 2.43 -1.21
C ARG A 102 8.05 2.41 0.30
N VAL A 103 6.87 1.95 0.70
CA VAL A 103 6.51 1.77 2.10
C VAL A 103 6.90 0.39 2.61
N SER A 104 7.02 0.27 3.93
CA SER A 104 7.29 -1.00 4.59
C SER A 104 6.17 -2.01 4.32
N GLU A 105 6.52 -3.20 3.84
CA GLU A 105 5.57 -4.30 3.63
C GLU A 105 4.90 -4.74 4.95
N ALA A 106 5.60 -4.58 6.08
CA ALA A 106 5.05 -4.89 7.40
C ALA A 106 3.92 -3.91 7.78
N ASP A 107 3.99 -2.66 7.33
CA ASP A 107 2.97 -1.65 7.61
C ASP A 107 1.83 -1.65 6.59
N TYR A 108 2.16 -1.96 5.33
CA TYR A 108 1.25 -1.89 4.18
C TYR A 108 1.43 -3.13 3.31
N PRO A 109 0.86 -4.28 3.70
CA PRO A 109 0.99 -5.50 2.92
C PRO A 109 0.40 -5.31 1.51
N GLY A 110 1.24 -5.51 0.49
CA GLY A 110 0.91 -5.25 -0.91
C GLY A 110 1.06 -3.80 -1.36
N GLY A 111 1.62 -2.91 -0.53
CA GLY A 111 1.97 -1.53 -0.86
C GLY A 111 0.82 -0.52 -0.82
N LEU A 112 1.15 0.74 -1.12
CA LEU A 112 0.21 1.87 -1.16
C LEU A 112 -0.27 2.18 -2.58
N HIS A 113 -1.58 2.36 -2.74
CA HIS A 113 -2.22 2.68 -4.01
C HIS A 113 -2.59 4.16 -4.09
N CYS A 114 -2.36 4.80 -5.24
CA CYS A 114 -2.77 6.18 -5.43
C CYS A 114 -4.30 6.31 -5.61
N PRO A 115 -4.88 7.43 -5.14
CA PRO A 115 -6.29 7.77 -5.37
C PRO A 115 -6.68 7.77 -6.85
N ALA A 116 -7.99 7.84 -7.10
CA ALA A 116 -8.50 8.04 -8.45
C ALA A 116 -7.92 9.34 -9.05
N GLY A 117 -7.46 9.28 -10.31
CA GLY A 117 -6.87 10.43 -11.01
C GLY A 117 -5.36 10.65 -10.80
N LEU A 118 -4.71 9.91 -9.89
CA LEU A 118 -3.26 10.02 -9.66
C LEU A 118 -2.51 8.76 -10.09
N CYS A 119 -1.35 8.90 -10.71
CA CYS A 119 -0.47 7.78 -11.00
C CYS A 119 0.63 7.63 -9.94
N CYS A 120 1.04 6.39 -9.68
CA CYS A 120 2.22 6.07 -8.88
C CYS A 120 3.47 6.19 -9.75
N SER A 121 3.97 7.41 -9.92
CA SER A 121 5.13 7.71 -10.76
C SER A 121 6.43 7.26 -10.09
N LYS A 122 7.35 6.68 -10.85
CA LYS A 122 8.70 6.27 -10.44
C LYS A 122 9.71 7.44 -10.50
N THR A 123 9.37 8.51 -11.21
CA THR A 123 10.27 9.64 -11.50
C THR A 123 9.82 10.94 -10.82
N ALA A 124 8.61 10.98 -10.27
CA ALA A 124 8.14 12.10 -9.47
C ALA A 124 9.15 12.39 -8.34
N THR A 125 9.36 13.67 -8.05
CA THR A 125 10.27 14.13 -6.99
C THR A 125 9.46 14.82 -5.91
N GLN A 126 9.44 14.24 -4.71
CA GLN A 126 8.81 14.80 -3.52
C GLN A 126 9.86 14.81 -2.40
N ASN A 127 9.88 15.85 -1.56
CA ASN A 127 10.78 15.91 -0.39
C ASN A 127 12.26 15.63 -0.72
N ARG A 128 12.76 16.18 -1.83
CA ARG A 128 14.14 15.99 -2.33
C ARG A 128 14.49 14.53 -2.70
N SER A 129 13.51 13.66 -2.86
CA SER A 129 13.72 12.28 -3.27
C SER A 129 12.86 11.93 -4.47
N SER A 130 13.48 11.40 -5.52
CA SER A 130 12.77 10.78 -6.64
C SER A 130 12.30 9.38 -6.26
N GLY A 131 11.28 8.87 -6.94
CA GLY A 131 10.79 7.49 -6.77
C GLY A 131 9.29 7.39 -6.82
N ASN A 132 8.75 6.31 -6.26
CA ASN A 132 7.32 6.02 -6.24
C ASN A 132 6.52 7.03 -5.40
N TRP A 133 5.93 8.02 -6.05
CA TRP A 133 5.04 9.03 -5.46
C TRP A 133 3.76 9.17 -6.28
N CYS A 134 2.64 9.44 -5.60
CA CYS A 134 1.38 9.76 -6.27
C CYS A 134 1.46 11.15 -6.92
N SER A 135 1.26 11.21 -8.24
CA SER A 135 1.35 12.44 -9.02
C SER A 135 0.14 12.58 -9.96
N SER A 136 -0.34 13.80 -10.13
CA SER A 136 -1.31 14.20 -11.15
C SER A 136 -0.65 14.68 -12.45
N SER A 137 0.68 14.82 -12.46
CA SER A 137 1.40 15.38 -13.61
C SER A 137 1.41 14.40 -14.77
N TRP A 138 0.83 14.80 -15.90
CA TRP A 138 0.89 14.06 -17.17
C TRP A 138 2.32 13.60 -17.50
N ALA A 139 3.32 14.49 -17.37
CA ALA A 139 4.72 14.16 -17.68
C ALA A 139 5.31 13.06 -16.77
N SER A 140 4.72 12.83 -15.60
CA SER A 140 5.08 11.76 -14.68
C SER A 140 4.24 10.49 -14.87
N CYS A 141 3.15 10.58 -15.65
CA CYS A 141 2.10 9.57 -15.80
C CYS A 141 1.86 9.10 -17.24
N TRP A 142 2.56 9.65 -18.23
CA TRP A 142 2.31 9.41 -19.66
C TRP A 142 2.70 8.01 -20.16
N SER A 143 3.67 7.36 -19.54
CA SER A 143 4.24 6.11 -20.05
C SER A 143 4.32 5.04 -18.97
N PHE A 144 4.02 3.79 -19.34
CA PHE A 144 4.15 2.64 -18.45
C PHE A 144 5.58 2.47 -17.89
N PHE A 145 6.60 3.00 -18.57
CA PHE A 145 7.96 2.99 -18.03
C PHE A 145 8.15 3.95 -16.85
N VAL A 146 7.36 5.02 -16.78
CA VAL A 146 7.51 6.08 -15.76
C VAL A 146 6.57 5.94 -14.57
N TYR A 147 5.53 5.11 -14.63
CA TYR A 147 4.64 4.86 -13.49
C TYR A 147 4.31 3.37 -13.30
N THR A 148 3.78 3.02 -12.13
CA THR A 148 3.40 1.63 -11.82
C THR A 148 1.88 1.47 -11.87
N SER A 149 1.35 0.90 -12.95
CA SER A 149 -0.09 0.76 -13.18
C SER A 149 -0.84 0.01 -12.07
N ARG A 150 -0.20 -0.98 -11.43
CA ARG A 150 -0.78 -1.73 -10.30
C ARG A 150 -1.19 -0.82 -9.13
N TYR A 151 -0.46 0.26 -8.89
CA TYR A 151 -0.66 1.18 -7.75
C TYR A 151 -1.22 2.55 -8.17
N SER A 152 -1.72 2.67 -9.39
CA SER A 152 -2.15 3.97 -9.95
C SER A 152 -3.65 4.02 -10.15
N TYR A 153 -4.21 5.23 -10.25
CA TYR A 153 -5.57 5.50 -10.71
C TYR A 153 -6.67 4.78 -9.92
N GLY A 154 -6.55 4.75 -8.59
CA GLY A 154 -7.58 4.19 -7.73
C GLY A 154 -7.80 2.70 -7.94
N THR A 155 -6.74 1.92 -8.14
CA THR A 155 -6.84 0.46 -8.31
C THR A 155 -7.19 -0.28 -7.03
N CYS A 156 -7.03 0.35 -5.86
CA CYS A 156 -7.43 -0.20 -4.57
C CYS A 156 -8.94 -0.03 -4.37
N LYS A 157 -9.71 -1.06 -4.77
CA LYS A 157 -11.17 -1.13 -4.67
C LYS A 157 -11.63 -2.52 -4.28
N CYS A 158 -12.81 -2.62 -3.66
CA CYS A 158 -13.43 -3.88 -3.27
C CYS A 158 -13.55 -4.87 -4.44
N LYS A 159 -13.87 -4.41 -5.66
CA LYS A 159 -13.95 -5.26 -6.86
C LYS A 159 -12.70 -6.13 -7.09
N ARG A 160 -11.52 -5.70 -6.66
CA ARG A 160 -10.26 -6.44 -6.82
C ARG A 160 -9.76 -7.10 -5.54
N TYR A 161 -10.12 -6.55 -4.38
CA TYR A 161 -9.49 -6.91 -3.10
C TYR A 161 -10.47 -7.47 -2.07
N ALA A 162 -11.76 -7.62 -2.38
CA ALA A 162 -12.76 -8.16 -1.45
C ALA A 162 -12.41 -9.55 -0.90
N SER A 163 -11.66 -10.37 -1.66
CA SER A 163 -11.22 -11.70 -1.21
C SER A 163 -10.19 -11.67 -0.06
N ARG A 164 -9.69 -10.49 0.33
CA ARG A 164 -8.78 -10.32 1.46
C ARG A 164 -9.51 -9.92 2.74
N CYS A 165 -10.81 -9.69 2.67
CA CYS A 165 -11.60 -9.44 3.85
C CYS A 165 -11.73 -10.72 4.70
N PRO A 166 -11.79 -10.60 6.04
CA PRO A 166 -12.02 -11.74 6.90
C PRO A 166 -13.41 -12.34 6.64
N GLU A 167 -13.58 -13.58 7.07
CA GLU A 167 -14.89 -14.25 6.99
C GLU A 167 -15.97 -13.44 7.71
N ASP A 168 -17.21 -13.55 7.23
CA ASP A 168 -18.37 -12.83 7.75
C ASP A 168 -18.20 -11.31 7.75
N SER A 169 -17.55 -10.78 6.72
CA SER A 169 -17.47 -9.35 6.44
C SER A 169 -17.80 -9.05 4.98
N THR A 170 -18.26 -7.82 4.73
CA THR A 170 -18.57 -7.28 3.42
C THR A 170 -17.62 -6.12 3.12
N CYS A 171 -17.00 -6.12 1.95
CA CYS A 171 -16.11 -5.02 1.55
C CYS A 171 -16.92 -3.80 1.14
N VAL A 172 -16.55 -2.63 1.67
CA VAL A 172 -17.17 -1.33 1.40
C VAL A 172 -16.10 -0.37 0.86
N ASP A 173 -16.34 0.22 -0.31
CA ASP A 173 -15.48 1.24 -0.91
C ASP A 173 -15.77 2.63 -0.29
N THR A 174 -14.73 3.36 0.12
CA THR A 174 -14.84 4.76 0.59
C THR A 174 -13.88 5.68 -0.18
N SER A 175 -13.97 6.99 0.04
CA SER A 175 -13.01 7.96 -0.52
C SER A 175 -11.57 7.78 0.00
N TYR A 176 -11.42 7.18 1.20
CA TYR A 176 -10.12 6.92 1.83
C TYR A 176 -9.55 5.54 1.49
N GLY A 177 -10.32 4.72 0.77
CA GLY A 177 -9.98 3.35 0.40
C GLY A 177 -11.06 2.35 0.85
N PRO A 178 -10.97 1.08 0.39
CA PRO A 178 -11.87 0.04 0.82
C PRO A 178 -11.56 -0.41 2.25
N TYR A 179 -12.58 -0.86 2.97
CA TYR A 179 -12.46 -1.58 4.23
C TYR A 179 -13.48 -2.71 4.31
N CYS A 180 -13.26 -3.64 5.21
CA CYS A 180 -14.13 -4.77 5.47
C CYS A 180 -15.05 -4.43 6.64
N LYS A 181 -16.36 -4.44 6.41
CA LYS A 181 -17.37 -4.20 7.44
C LYS A 181 -17.95 -5.55 7.87
N CYS A 182 -17.95 -5.85 9.17
CA CYS A 182 -18.60 -7.06 9.67
C CYS A 182 -20.08 -7.10 9.32
N VAL A 183 -20.59 -8.31 9.05
CA VAL A 183 -22.04 -8.51 8.84
C VAL A 183 -22.83 -8.16 10.11
N ASP A 184 -24.10 -7.84 9.94
CA ASP A 184 -24.97 -7.44 11.06
C ASP A 184 -25.00 -8.52 12.17
N GLY A 185 -24.84 -8.08 13.41
CA GLY A 185 -24.77 -8.98 14.58
C GLY A 185 -23.36 -9.47 14.93
N LYS A 186 -22.32 -9.05 14.19
CA LYS A 186 -20.91 -9.27 14.55
C LYS A 186 -20.19 -7.95 14.82
N GLU A 187 -19.16 -8.01 15.64
CA GLU A 187 -18.28 -6.89 15.97
C GLU A 187 -16.83 -7.17 15.53
N GLU A 188 -16.11 -6.08 15.23
CA GLU A 188 -14.69 -6.13 14.92
C GLU A 188 -13.89 -6.35 16.21
N VAL A 189 -13.15 -7.45 16.29
CA VAL A 189 -12.21 -7.75 17.38
C VAL A 189 -10.90 -8.23 16.75
N ASP A 190 -9.79 -7.54 17.05
CA ASP A 190 -8.44 -7.87 16.57
C ASP A 190 -8.34 -8.10 15.05
N GLY A 191 -9.10 -7.32 14.26
CA GLY A 191 -9.09 -7.42 12.80
C GLY A 191 -9.86 -8.60 12.22
N GLY A 192 -10.72 -9.24 13.02
CA GLY A 192 -11.67 -10.26 12.61
C GLY A 192 -13.11 -9.90 13.01
N CYS A 193 -14.08 -10.61 12.44
CA CYS A 193 -15.50 -10.43 12.76
C CYS A 193 -16.00 -11.53 13.69
N HIS A 194 -16.32 -11.16 14.92
CA HIS A 194 -16.72 -12.10 15.97
C HIS A 194 -18.16 -11.83 16.42
N TYR A 195 -18.85 -12.86 16.92
CA TYR A 195 -20.09 -12.61 17.63
C TYR A 195 -19.79 -11.83 18.90
N PRO A 196 -20.60 -10.82 19.23
CA PRO A 196 -20.41 -10.07 20.46
C PRO A 196 -20.44 -11.06 21.61
N THR A 197 -19.32 -11.18 22.31
CA THR A 197 -19.27 -12.05 23.48
C THR A 197 -20.19 -11.40 24.49
N THR A 198 -21.36 -12.01 24.69
CA THR A 198 -22.31 -11.57 25.70
C THR A 198 -21.66 -11.84 27.03
N THR A 199 -20.87 -10.88 27.49
CA THR A 199 -20.32 -10.88 28.83
C THR A 199 -21.51 -10.60 29.73
N SER A 200 -22.25 -11.67 30.05
CA SER A 200 -23.22 -11.68 31.13
C SER A 200 -22.46 -11.25 32.37
N THR A 201 -22.53 -9.96 32.66
CA THR A 201 -21.93 -9.36 33.84
C THR A 201 -22.80 -9.82 35.00
N THR A 202 -22.57 -11.04 35.48
CA THR A 202 -23.22 -11.55 36.67
C THR A 202 -22.78 -10.65 37.81
N THR A 203 -23.66 -9.73 38.20
CA THR A 203 -23.43 -8.81 39.31
C THR A 203 -23.54 -9.65 40.58
N THR A 204 -22.46 -10.33 40.95
CA THR A 204 -22.40 -11.14 42.17
C THR A 204 -22.40 -10.19 43.36
N SER A 205 -23.57 -9.98 43.96
CA SER A 205 -23.70 -9.32 45.26
C SER A 205 -22.98 -10.20 46.29
N THR A 206 -21.85 -9.73 46.79
CA THR A 206 -20.99 -10.39 47.76
C THR A 206 -21.76 -10.62 49.07
N THR A 207 -22.27 -11.83 49.28
CA THR A 207 -22.68 -12.31 50.61
C THR A 207 -21.66 -13.34 51.06
N THR A 208 -20.81 -12.92 51.99
CA THR A 208 -19.74 -13.71 52.59
C THR A 208 -20.32 -14.95 53.26
N THR A 209 -20.22 -16.10 52.60
CA THR A 209 -20.47 -17.40 53.23
C THR A 209 -19.25 -18.28 52.98
N VAL A 210 -18.59 -18.65 54.07
CA VAL A 210 -17.44 -19.54 54.08
C VAL A 210 -17.94 -20.92 53.65
N THR A 211 -17.51 -21.39 52.49
CA THR A 211 -17.82 -22.75 52.04
C THR A 211 -16.56 -23.40 51.47
N THR A 212 -15.98 -24.25 52.30
CA THR A 212 -14.92 -25.21 51.98
C THR A 212 -15.36 -26.05 50.78
N THR A 213 -14.74 -25.83 49.62
CA THR A 213 -15.04 -26.59 48.40
C THR A 213 -13.75 -27.27 47.92
N THR A 214 -13.83 -28.58 47.90
CA THR A 214 -12.86 -29.58 47.45
C THR A 214 -12.39 -29.32 46.01
N LEU A 215 -11.07 -29.33 45.81
CA LEU A 215 -10.42 -29.36 44.51
C LEU A 215 -10.79 -30.66 43.78
N PHE A 216 -11.37 -30.54 42.59
CA PHE A 216 -11.32 -31.55 41.55
C PHE A 216 -10.28 -31.08 40.53
N GLU A 217 -9.15 -31.79 40.47
CA GLU A 217 -8.22 -31.77 39.33
C GLU A 217 -8.91 -32.45 38.15
N GLU A 218 -9.47 -31.65 37.24
CA GLU A 218 -9.78 -32.11 35.89
C GLU A 218 -8.54 -31.85 35.04
N ASP A 219 -7.92 -32.96 34.62
CA ASP A 219 -6.68 -33.06 33.85
C ASP A 219 -6.84 -32.32 32.51
N THR A 220 -6.58 -31.01 32.56
CA THR A 220 -6.65 -30.13 31.41
C THR A 220 -5.33 -30.28 30.67
N GLU A 221 -5.26 -31.26 29.79
CA GLU A 221 -4.10 -31.50 28.92
C GLU A 221 -3.88 -30.22 28.07
N SER A 222 -2.89 -29.42 28.46
CA SER A 222 -2.57 -28.17 27.77
C SER A 222 -2.06 -28.49 26.38
N VAL A 223 -2.85 -28.18 25.35
CA VAL A 223 -2.48 -28.38 23.95
C VAL A 223 -1.32 -27.45 23.60
N GLU A 224 -0.13 -28.00 23.46
CA GLU A 224 1.09 -27.28 23.07
C GLU A 224 1.56 -27.73 21.68
N CYS A 225 1.94 -26.78 20.84
CA CYS A 225 2.51 -27.05 19.51
C CYS A 225 3.91 -27.65 19.62
N ARG A 226 4.08 -28.90 19.19
CA ARG A 226 5.41 -29.52 19.07
C ARG A 226 5.96 -29.33 17.66
N VAL A 227 7.28 -29.34 17.55
CA VAL A 227 8.00 -29.17 16.28
C VAL A 227 7.59 -30.23 15.25
N ASP A 228 7.20 -31.42 15.72
CA ASP A 228 6.86 -32.56 14.86
C ASP A 228 5.39 -32.59 14.44
N ASP A 229 4.51 -31.75 14.99
CA ASP A 229 3.06 -31.82 14.73
C ASP A 229 2.69 -31.42 13.29
N CYS A 230 3.45 -30.48 12.71
CA CYS A 230 3.12 -29.89 11.41
C CYS A 230 4.24 -30.01 10.36
N SER A 231 5.23 -30.88 10.55
CA SER A 231 6.37 -30.99 9.62
C SER A 231 5.96 -31.59 8.26
N PRO A 232 6.31 -30.98 7.09
CA PRO A 232 7.18 -29.82 6.87
C PRO A 232 6.40 -28.49 6.78
N GLY A 233 6.03 -27.91 7.92
CA GLY A 233 5.18 -26.73 8.02
C GLY A 233 5.29 -26.08 9.40
N PHE A 234 4.45 -25.09 9.65
CA PHE A 234 4.44 -24.31 10.88
C PHE A 234 3.23 -24.66 11.74
N CYS A 235 3.46 -24.90 13.03
CA CYS A 235 2.42 -25.18 14.01
C CYS A 235 1.92 -23.89 14.66
N SER A 236 0.61 -23.72 14.74
CA SER A 236 -0.04 -22.62 15.46
C SER A 236 -1.24 -23.15 16.25
N ILE A 237 -1.55 -22.51 17.38
CA ILE A 237 -2.70 -22.85 18.20
C ILE A 237 -3.82 -21.84 17.92
N ALA A 238 -4.98 -22.32 17.51
CA ALA A 238 -6.18 -21.49 17.32
C ALA A 238 -7.37 -22.24 17.92
N GLU A 239 -8.23 -21.56 18.68
CA GLU A 239 -9.45 -22.17 19.29
C GLU A 239 -9.17 -23.46 20.08
N SER A 240 -8.04 -23.52 20.80
CA SER A 240 -7.60 -24.72 21.53
C SER A 240 -7.36 -25.96 20.65
N ARG A 241 -7.10 -25.79 19.35
CA ARG A 241 -6.66 -26.85 18.42
C ARG A 241 -5.35 -26.48 17.72
N ILE A 242 -4.61 -27.50 17.30
CA ILE A 242 -3.40 -27.35 16.48
C ILE A 242 -3.80 -27.15 15.02
N VAL A 243 -3.33 -26.05 14.42
CA VAL A 243 -3.54 -25.68 13.01
C VAL A 243 -2.19 -25.62 12.30
N CYS A 244 -2.08 -26.35 11.20
CA CYS A 244 -0.84 -26.47 10.44
C CYS A 244 -0.82 -25.59 9.19
N THR A 245 0.22 -24.77 9.06
CA THR A 245 0.53 -24.03 7.82
C THR A 245 1.61 -24.77 7.04
N CYS A 246 1.21 -25.54 6.03
CA CYS A 246 2.10 -26.44 5.30
C CYS A 246 3.00 -25.71 4.28
N ALA A 247 4.23 -26.21 4.08
CA ALA A 247 5.09 -25.76 2.99
C ALA A 247 4.54 -26.17 1.62
N GLY A 248 4.97 -25.48 0.56
CA GLY A 248 4.50 -25.72 -0.80
C GLY A 248 4.63 -27.18 -1.23
N GLY A 249 3.55 -27.74 -1.78
CA GLY A 249 3.44 -29.15 -2.15
C GLY A 249 2.73 -30.04 -1.12
N TYR A 250 2.38 -29.49 0.06
CA TYR A 250 1.65 -30.19 1.10
C TYR A 250 0.28 -29.52 1.36
N THR A 251 -0.70 -30.29 1.82
CA THR A 251 -2.01 -29.81 2.29
C THR A 251 -2.25 -30.23 3.73
N PRO A 252 -2.89 -29.38 4.56
CA PRO A 252 -3.25 -29.78 5.91
C PRO A 252 -4.36 -30.83 5.88
N ARG A 253 -4.17 -31.93 6.61
CA ARG A 253 -5.16 -33.00 6.80
C ARG A 253 -5.47 -33.15 8.29
N ARG A 254 -6.75 -33.15 8.63
CA ARG A 254 -7.21 -33.39 10.01
C ARG A 254 -7.01 -34.87 10.37
N LEU A 255 -6.23 -35.14 11.41
CA LEU A 255 -6.06 -36.48 12.00
C LEU A 255 -7.07 -36.72 13.13
N SER A 256 -7.37 -35.69 13.92
CA SER A 256 -8.30 -35.73 15.03
C SER A 256 -9.01 -34.37 15.19
N PRO A 257 -10.00 -34.24 16.10
CA PRO A 257 -10.68 -32.96 16.35
C PRO A 257 -9.73 -31.84 16.82
N ILE A 258 -8.56 -32.19 17.35
CA ILE A 258 -7.60 -31.26 17.95
C ILE A 258 -6.26 -31.18 17.20
N ARG A 259 -6.05 -31.98 16.15
CA ARG A 259 -4.72 -32.15 15.51
C ARG A 259 -4.80 -32.24 13.98
N GLU A 260 -3.93 -31.48 13.32
CA GLU A 260 -3.71 -31.48 11.87
C GLU A 260 -2.28 -31.94 11.54
N GLU A 261 -2.06 -32.44 10.33
CA GLU A 261 -0.75 -32.84 9.79
C GLU A 261 -0.64 -32.42 8.32
N CYS A 262 0.58 -32.12 7.84
CA CYS A 262 0.85 -31.79 6.45
C CYS A 262 1.08 -33.04 5.59
N VAL A 263 0.20 -33.30 4.63
CA VAL A 263 0.31 -34.44 3.70
C VAL A 263 0.68 -33.97 2.29
N LEU A 264 1.53 -34.74 1.59
CA LEU A 264 1.93 -34.42 0.22
C LEU A 264 0.72 -34.48 -0.72
N ILE A 265 0.62 -33.53 -1.66
CA ILE A 265 -0.39 -33.55 -2.71
C ILE A 265 0.07 -34.56 -3.77
N ASP A 266 -0.68 -35.65 -3.96
CA ASP A 266 -0.49 -36.61 -5.05
C ASP A 266 -0.96 -36.07 -6.41
#